data_AF-A0A0A2DIB8-F1
#
_entry.id   AF-A0A0A2DIB8-F1
#
_cell.length_a   1.000
_cell.length_b   1.000
_cell.length_c   1.000
_cell.angle_alpha   90.00
_cell.angle_beta   90.00
_cell.angle_gamma   90.00
#
_symmetry.space_group_name_H-M   'P 1'
#
loop_
_entity.id
_entity.type
_entity.pdbx_description
1 polymer ?
#
loop_
_entity_poly.entity_id
_entity_poly.type
_entity_poly.pdbx_seq_one_letter_code
_entity_poly.pdbx_strand_id
1 'polypeptide(L)'
;MNTTGSLTTDPVTALEGARKLEIAQQQWARALQHMRPTASIEAFGSGYGHFGAKIVGMATKAHEVREAHAHRLMEGARAGRALINAIHGADTNSADDLAPVMKGR
;
A
#
# COMPACT_ATOMS: atom_id res chain seq x y z
N MET A 1 16.84 -12.14 27.31
CA MET A 1 16.21 -10.84 27.63
C MET A 1 15.62 -10.30 26.35
N ASN A 2 14.30 -10.40 26.19
CA ASN A 2 13.59 -9.87 25.02
C ASN A 2 13.41 -8.36 25.23
N THR A 3 14.15 -7.56 24.49
CA THR A 3 13.80 -6.16 24.25
C THR A 3 12.52 -6.16 23.41
N THR A 4 11.36 -6.12 24.06
CA THR A 4 10.15 -5.55 23.46
C THR A 4 10.51 -4.13 23.08
N GLY A 5 10.96 -3.95 21.83
CA GLY A 5 11.27 -2.65 21.27
C GLY A 5 10.01 -1.82 21.35
N SER A 6 10.01 -0.84 22.25
CA SER A 6 8.97 0.18 22.28
C SER A 6 9.01 0.87 20.92
N LEU A 7 8.10 0.49 20.03
CA LEU A 7 7.85 1.20 18.79
C LEU A 7 7.17 2.51 19.19
N THR A 8 7.97 3.51 19.55
CA THR A 8 7.51 4.88 19.75
C THR A 8 7.24 5.47 18.37
N THR A 9 6.13 5.07 17.76
CA THR A 9 5.65 5.63 16.51
C THR A 9 4.70 6.76 16.86
N ASP A 10 5.07 8.00 16.54
CA ASP A 10 4.15 9.13 16.66
C ASP A 10 2.90 8.87 15.80
N PRO A 11 1.70 8.75 16.40
CA PRO A 11 0.49 8.40 15.68
C PRO A 11 0.15 9.42 14.59
N VAL A 12 0.47 10.70 14.78
CA VAL A 12 0.20 11.75 13.79
C VAL A 12 1.06 11.53 12.55
N THR A 13 2.38 11.38 12.73
CA THR A 13 3.31 11.10 11.63
C THR A 13 2.98 9.80 10.91
N ALA A 14 2.58 8.76 11.64
CA ALA A 14 2.22 7.48 11.05
C ALA A 14 0.91 7.54 10.24
N LEU A 15 -0.10 8.27 10.72
CA LEU A 15 -1.33 8.52 9.98
C LEU A 15 -1.06 9.27 8.67
N GLU A 16 -0.22 10.30 8.74
CA GLU A 16 0.16 11.06 7.55
C GLU A 16 0.96 10.20 6.55
N GLY A 17 1.87 9.36 7.05
CA GLY A 17 2.60 8.39 6.22
C GLY A 17 1.66 7.39 5.53
N ALA A 18 0.71 6.81 6.28
CA ALA A 18 -0.29 5.90 5.75
C ALA A 18 -1.20 6.57 4.70
N ARG A 19 -1.61 7.83 4.94
CA ARG A 19 -2.40 8.62 3.99
C ARG A 19 -1.63 8.90 2.70
N LYS A 20 -0.37 9.33 2.80
CA LYS A 20 0.49 9.59 1.62
C LYS A 20 0.67 8.32 0.80
N LEU A 21 0.89 7.18 1.47
CA LEU A 21 1.02 5.89 0.80
C LEU A 21 -0.27 5.49 0.08
N GLU A 22 -1.43 5.60 0.74
CA GLU A 22 -2.73 5.31 0.13
C GLU A 22 -2.95 6.16 -1.14
N ILE A 23 -2.73 7.48 -1.07
CA ILE A 23 -2.89 8.39 -2.21
C ILE A 23 -1.92 8.02 -3.34
N ALA A 24 -0.64 7.81 -3.02
CA ALA A 24 0.37 7.47 -4.02
C ALA A 24 0.04 6.15 -4.73
N GLN A 25 -0.40 5.13 -3.99
CA GLN A 25 -0.78 3.84 -4.59
C GLN A 25 -2.07 3.94 -5.40
N GLN A 26 -3.04 4.75 -4.97
CA GLN A 26 -4.26 5.00 -5.74
C GLN A 26 -3.95 5.72 -7.07
N GLN A 27 -3.08 6.74 -7.04
CA GLN A 27 -2.62 7.44 -8.24
C GLN A 27 -1.85 6.50 -9.16
N TRP A 28 -0.97 5.66 -8.60
CA TRP A 28 -0.21 4.68 -9.36
C TRP A 28 -1.09 3.61 -10.01
N ALA A 29 -2.08 3.09 -9.30
CA ALA A 29 -3.05 2.14 -9.84
C ALA A 29 -3.84 2.74 -11.02
N ARG A 30 -4.28 4.01 -10.91
CA ARG A 30 -4.92 4.72 -12.04
C ARG A 30 -3.97 4.92 -13.21
N ALA A 31 -2.73 5.29 -12.95
CA ALA A 31 -1.73 5.45 -14.01
C ALA A 31 -1.49 4.13 -14.75
N LEU A 32 -1.42 3.01 -14.02
CA LEU A 32 -1.26 1.68 -14.62
C LEU A 32 -2.41 1.35 -15.58
N GLN A 33 -3.66 1.66 -15.25
CA GLN A 33 -4.80 1.41 -16.16
C GLN A 33 -4.61 2.03 -17.56
N HIS A 34 -3.90 3.17 -17.65
CA HIS A 34 -3.60 3.85 -18.91
C HIS A 34 -2.27 3.44 -19.56
N MET A 35 -1.41 2.70 -18.85
CA MET A 35 -0.09 2.27 -19.31
C MET A 35 -0.06 0.79 -19.72
N ARG A 36 -1.22 0.19 -20.01
CA ARG A 36 -1.28 -1.20 -20.45
C ARG A 36 -0.45 -1.37 -21.73
N PRO A 37 0.56 -2.26 -21.74
CA PRO A 37 1.40 -2.44 -22.92
C PRO A 37 0.55 -2.94 -24.09
N THR A 38 0.56 -2.19 -25.19
CA THR A 38 -0.04 -2.61 -26.46
C THR A 38 1.11 -2.87 -27.44
N ALA A 39 1.23 -4.12 -27.88
CA ALA A 39 2.16 -4.48 -28.93
C ALA A 39 1.47 -5.47 -29.87
N SER A 40 1.45 -5.14 -31.17
CA SER A 40 0.94 -6.07 -32.17
C SER A 40 1.96 -7.16 -32.42
N ILE A 41 1.51 -8.41 -32.43
CA ILE A 41 2.35 -9.57 -32.78
C ILE A 41 2.88 -9.44 -34.22
N GLU A 42 2.15 -8.74 -35.08
CA GLU A 42 2.51 -8.51 -36.49
C GLU A 42 3.75 -7.61 -36.63
N ALA A 43 4.06 -6.79 -35.61
CA ALA A 43 5.23 -5.93 -35.61
C ALA A 43 6.56 -6.70 -35.57
N PHE A 44 6.53 -8.00 -35.24
CA PHE A 44 7.74 -8.84 -35.13
C PHE A 44 8.16 -9.47 -36.47
N GLY A 45 7.37 -9.30 -37.55
CA GLY A 45 7.68 -9.85 -38.87
C GLY A 45 7.32 -11.33 -39.05
N SER A 46 7.23 -11.77 -40.31
CA SER A 46 6.88 -13.16 -40.64
C SER A 46 7.97 -14.12 -40.15
N GLY A 47 7.56 -15.17 -39.42
CA GLY A 47 8.47 -16.16 -38.82
C GLY A 47 8.79 -15.94 -37.33
N TYR A 48 8.58 -14.73 -36.79
CA TYR A 48 8.84 -14.43 -35.37
C TYR A 48 7.58 -14.29 -34.51
N GLY A 49 6.39 -14.57 -35.06
CA GLY A 49 5.12 -14.44 -34.34
C GLY A 49 5.07 -15.20 -33.02
N HIS A 50 5.72 -16.36 -32.91
CA HIS A 50 5.89 -17.10 -31.66
C HIS A 50 6.64 -16.29 -30.58
N PHE A 51 7.77 -15.66 -30.95
CA PHE A 51 8.56 -14.84 -30.03
C PHE A 51 7.81 -13.55 -29.69
N GLY A 52 7.15 -12.93 -30.66
CA GLY A 52 6.26 -11.78 -30.45
C GLY A 52 5.16 -12.09 -29.44
N ALA A 53 4.45 -13.20 -29.61
CA ALA A 53 3.42 -13.65 -28.67
C ALA A 53 3.98 -13.87 -27.25
N LYS A 54 5.18 -14.45 -27.13
CA LYS A 54 5.85 -14.64 -25.84
C LYS A 54 6.19 -13.30 -25.16
N ILE A 55 6.74 -12.36 -25.90
CA ILE A 55 7.10 -11.02 -25.39
C ILE A 55 5.85 -10.25 -24.97
N VAL A 56 4.81 -10.22 -25.80
CA VAL A 56 3.52 -9.59 -25.49
C VAL A 56 2.89 -10.21 -24.24
N GLY A 57 2.94 -11.54 -24.13
CA GLY A 57 2.46 -12.27 -22.95
C GLY A 57 3.24 -11.91 -21.69
N MET A 58 4.57 -11.84 -21.75
CA MET A 58 5.40 -11.42 -20.62
C MET A 58 5.14 -9.96 -20.20
N ALA A 59 5.01 -9.05 -21.16
CA ALA A 59 4.72 -7.64 -20.90
C ALA A 59 3.35 -7.47 -20.23
N THR A 60 2.34 -8.21 -20.71
CA THR A 60 1.00 -8.26 -20.12
C THR A 60 1.07 -8.81 -18.71
N LYS A 61 1.79 -9.92 -18.48
CA LYS A 61 1.90 -10.50 -17.14
C LYS A 61 2.62 -9.58 -16.16
N ALA A 62 3.69 -8.92 -16.59
CA ALA A 62 4.39 -7.94 -15.78
C ALA A 62 3.52 -6.72 -15.45
N HIS A 63 2.59 -6.35 -16.34
CA HIS A 63 1.60 -5.32 -16.07
C HIS A 63 0.60 -5.74 -14.99
N GLU A 64 0.00 -6.92 -15.12
CA GLU A 64 -0.92 -7.48 -14.11
C GLU A 64 -0.28 -7.57 -12.72
N VAL A 65 0.99 -7.98 -12.63
CA VAL A 65 1.72 -8.06 -11.36
C VAL A 65 1.88 -6.67 -10.73
N ARG A 66 2.16 -5.64 -11.54
CA ARG A 66 2.28 -4.26 -11.06
C ARG A 66 0.95 -3.73 -10.55
N GLU A 67 -0.15 -3.98 -11.26
CA GLU A 67 -1.50 -3.62 -10.81
C GLU A 67 -1.86 -4.32 -9.49
N ALA A 68 -1.67 -5.63 -9.42
CA ALA A 68 -1.94 -6.40 -8.21
C ALA A 68 -1.09 -5.93 -7.02
N HIS A 69 0.16 -5.55 -7.24
CA HIS A 69 1.02 -5.01 -6.19
C HIS A 69 0.55 -3.64 -5.70
N ALA A 70 0.18 -2.73 -6.62
CA ALA A 70 -0.37 -1.43 -6.27
C ALA A 70 -1.64 -1.56 -5.41
N HIS A 71 -2.54 -2.48 -5.78
CA HIS A 71 -3.73 -2.78 -4.98
C HIS A 71 -3.40 -3.31 -3.59
N ARG A 72 -2.45 -4.24 -3.46
CA ARG A 72 -2.03 -4.77 -2.14
C ARG A 72 -1.43 -3.67 -1.25
N LEU A 73 -0.64 -2.76 -1.80
CA LEU A 73 -0.06 -1.66 -1.03
C LEU A 73 -1.13 -0.65 -0.59
N MET A 74 -2.13 -0.39 -1.43
CA MET A 74 -3.29 0.44 -1.07
C MET A 74 -4.08 -0.18 0.10
N GLU A 75 -4.40 -1.47 0.02
CA GLU A 75 -5.09 -2.18 1.12
C GLU A 75 -4.24 -2.20 2.40
N GLY A 76 -2.92 -2.41 2.28
CA GLY A 76 -1.98 -2.35 3.40
C GLY A 76 -1.94 -0.97 4.06
N ALA A 77 -1.94 0.11 3.28
CA ALA A 77 -2.01 1.48 3.79
C ALA A 77 -3.33 1.74 4.53
N ARG A 78 -4.45 1.24 3.99
CA ARG A 78 -5.78 1.34 4.60
C ARG A 78 -5.85 0.61 5.95
N ALA A 79 -5.35 -0.63 5.98
CA ALA A 79 -5.27 -1.43 7.20
C ALA A 79 -4.34 -0.78 8.24
N GLY A 80 -3.19 -0.27 7.81
CA GLY A 80 -2.25 0.45 8.66
C GLY A 80 -2.88 1.68 9.31
N ARG A 81 -3.62 2.49 8.54
CA ARG A 81 -4.36 3.64 9.07
C ARG A 81 -5.41 3.22 10.11
N ALA A 82 -6.17 2.15 9.83
CA ALA A 82 -7.17 1.64 10.76
C ALA A 82 -6.53 1.20 12.09
N LEU A 83 -5.40 0.51 12.03
CA LEU A 83 -4.64 0.10 13.21
C LEU A 83 -4.13 1.31 14.02
N ILE A 84 -3.55 2.31 13.37
CA ILE A 84 -3.02 3.50 14.06
C ILE A 84 -4.16 4.27 14.74
N ASN A 85 -5.31 4.43 14.07
CA ASN A 85 -6.49 5.05 14.69
C ASN A 85 -6.98 4.27 15.92
N ALA A 86 -6.99 2.94 15.85
CA ALA A 86 -7.40 2.09 16.98
C ALA A 86 -6.45 2.23 18.18
N ILE A 87 -5.14 2.25 17.94
CA ILE A 87 -4.12 2.46 18.99
C ILE A 87 -4.28 3.84 19.61
N HIS A 88 -4.37 4.89 18.79
CA HIS A 88 -4.52 6.27 19.29
C HIS A 88 -5.80 6.46 20.12
N GLY A 89 -6.91 5.84 19.71
CA GLY A 89 -8.14 5.84 20.48
C GLY A 89 -7.99 5.09 21.83
N ALA A 90 -7.32 3.94 21.84
CA ALA A 90 -7.06 3.19 23.07
C ALA A 90 -6.14 3.96 24.03
N ASP A 91 -5.11 4.64 23.52
CA ASP A 91 -4.22 5.48 24.31
C ASP A 91 -4.96 6.67 24.93
N THR A 92 -5.84 7.32 24.15
CA THR A 92 -6.66 8.45 24.62
C THR A 92 -7.63 8.01 25.72
N ASN A 93 -8.35 6.90 25.51
CA ASN A 93 -9.26 6.33 26.51
C ASN A 93 -8.51 5.94 27.79
N SER A 94 -7.31 5.34 27.66
CA SER A 94 -6.49 4.97 28.82
C SER A 94 -5.99 6.19 29.59
N ALA A 95 -5.65 7.28 28.89
CA ALA A 95 -5.27 8.54 29.51
C ALA A 95 -6.46 9.19 30.25
N ASP A 96 -7.65 9.15 29.65
CA ASP A 96 -8.89 9.65 30.25
C ASP A 96 -9.31 8.85 31.49
N ASP A 97 -9.12 7.52 31.50
CA ASP A 97 -9.38 6.66 32.66
C ASP A 97 -8.39 6.88 33.82
N LEU A 98 -7.16 7.29 33.51
CA LEU A 98 -6.12 7.60 34.50
C LEU A 98 -6.22 9.04 35.06
N ALA A 99 -6.78 9.98 34.28
CA ALA A 99 -6.98 11.37 34.70
C ALA A 99 -7.85 11.57 35.97
N PRO A 100 -8.96 10.84 36.21
CA PRO A 100 -9.74 10.98 37.44
C PRO A 100 -9.02 10.47 38.69
N VAL A 101 -8.09 9.51 38.56
CA VAL A 101 -7.33 8.97 39.69
C VAL A 101 -6.26 9.96 40.20
N MET A 102 -5.74 10.84 39.34
CA MET A 102 -4.74 11.84 39.72
C MET A 102 -5.32 13.13 40.35
N LYS A 103 -6.61 13.44 40.13
CA LYS A 103 -7.27 14.61 40.76
C LYS A 103 -7.74 14.37 42.21
N GLY A 104 -7.65 13.14 42.71
CA GLY A 104 -8.06 12.76 44.07
C GLY A 104 -6.92 12.59 45.07
N ARG A 105 -5.71 13.07 44.77
CA ARG A 105 -4.55 13.08 45.67
C ARG A 105 -4.09 14.49 45.96
#